data_AF-A0A4Q4KKA5-F1
#
_entry.id   AF-A0A4Q4KKA5-F1
#
_cell.length_a   1.000
_cell.length_b   1.000
_cell.length_c   1.000
_cell.angle_alpha   90.00
_cell.angle_beta   90.00
_cell.angle_gamma   90.00
#
_symmetry.space_group_name_H-M   'P 1'
#
loop_
_entity.id
_entity.type
_entity.pdbx_description
1 polymer ?
#
loop_
_entity_poly.entity_id
_entity_poly.type
_entity_poly.pdbx_seq_one_letter_code
_entity_poly.pdbx_strand_id
1 'polypeptide(L)'
;MAGLMMIMSKTGIEIDMTKKRIRKYVSWGVFKTGIWNDLSQIIKVELCFNTQHTKLTRPLYQNKGDTTAKTYDLILIPNAGKEIILNEFTKPSLAYKALETLKRHL
;
A
#
# COMPACT_ATOMS: atom_id res chain seq x y z
N MET A 1 -21.85 -30.65 6.66
CA MET A 1 -21.62 -29.29 7.19
C MET A 1 -20.73 -28.55 6.21
N ALA A 2 -21.25 -27.53 5.52
CA ALA A 2 -20.45 -26.71 4.60
C ALA A 2 -19.60 -25.74 5.45
N GLY A 3 -18.29 -25.98 5.51
CA GLY A 3 -17.35 -25.13 6.22
C GLY A 3 -17.21 -23.78 5.50
N LEU A 4 -17.49 -22.69 6.21
CA LEU A 4 -17.31 -21.33 5.73
C LEU A 4 -15.78 -21.05 5.66
N MET A 5 -15.16 -21.16 4.47
CA MET A 5 -13.79 -20.68 4.29
C MET A 5 -13.79 -19.15 4.34
N MET A 6 -13.39 -18.58 5.48
CA MET A 6 -13.05 -17.15 5.56
C MET A 6 -11.77 -16.91 4.75
N ILE A 7 -11.93 -16.45 3.51
CA ILE A 7 -10.80 -16.02 2.69
C ILE A 7 -10.35 -14.65 3.24
N MET A 8 -9.32 -14.67 4.08
CA MET A 8 -8.68 -13.43 4.54
C MET A 8 -7.90 -12.82 3.38
N SER A 9 -8.42 -11.74 2.79
CA SER A 9 -7.67 -10.94 1.83
C SER A 9 -6.63 -10.10 2.56
N LYS A 10 -5.34 -10.28 2.25
CA LYS A 10 -4.24 -9.45 2.79
C LYS A 10 -3.65 -8.61 1.67
N THR A 11 -3.55 -7.31 1.87
CA THR A 11 -2.88 -6.42 0.92
C THR A 11 -1.45 -6.12 1.34
N GLY A 12 -0.61 -5.76 0.37
CA GLY A 12 0.76 -5.34 0.63
C GLY A 12 1.46 -4.81 -0.62
N ILE A 13 2.74 -4.46 -0.43
CA ILE A 13 3.61 -3.97 -1.51
C ILE A 13 4.69 -4.99 -1.76
N GLU A 14 4.97 -5.24 -3.04
CA GLU A 14 6.03 -6.11 -3.50
C GLU A 14 6.96 -5.34 -4.43
N ILE A 15 8.25 -5.36 -4.10
CA ILE A 15 9.29 -4.66 -4.84
C ILE A 15 10.24 -5.71 -5.41
N ASP A 16 10.32 -5.79 -6.73
CA ASP A 16 11.19 -6.68 -7.48
C ASP A 16 12.37 -5.84 -8.00
N MET A 17 13.48 -5.89 -7.25
CA MET A 17 14.68 -5.11 -7.53
C MET A 17 15.40 -5.58 -8.79
N THR A 18 15.31 -6.88 -9.11
CA THR A 18 15.96 -7.45 -10.30
C THR A 18 15.31 -6.94 -11.57
N LYS A 19 13.98 -6.84 -11.60
CA LYS A 19 13.22 -6.34 -12.75
C LYS A 19 12.82 -4.87 -12.64
N LYS A 20 13.36 -4.15 -11.64
CA LYS A 20 13.05 -2.74 -11.33
C LYS A 20 11.55 -2.45 -11.41
N ARG A 21 10.73 -3.19 -10.67
CA ARG A 21 9.27 -3.03 -10.71
C ARG A 21 8.65 -3.14 -9.32
N ILE A 22 7.52 -2.47 -9.14
CA ILE A 22 6.78 -2.43 -7.88
C ILE A 22 5.30 -2.66 -8.13
N ARG A 23 4.65 -3.43 -7.25
CA ARG A 23 3.19 -3.57 -7.27
C ARG A 23 2.61 -3.47 -5.88
N LYS A 24 1.40 -2.91 -5.82
CA LYS A 24 0.47 -3.17 -4.74
C LYS A 24 -0.27 -4.47 -5.09
N TYR A 25 -0.30 -5.43 -4.16
CA TYR A 25 -0.97 -6.70 -4.34
C TYR A 25 -2.09 -6.93 -3.33
N VAL A 26 -3.10 -7.69 -3.76
CA VAL A 26 -4.11 -8.30 -2.90
C VAL A 26 -3.87 -9.81 -2.91
N SER A 27 -3.67 -10.38 -1.73
CA SER A 27 -3.44 -11.81 -1.52
C SER A 27 -4.72 -12.47 -1.07
N TRP A 28 -5.19 -13.46 -1.82
CA TRP A 28 -6.32 -14.33 -1.46
C TRP A 28 -5.77 -15.70 -1.07
N GLY A 29 -5.10 -15.76 0.09
CA GLY A 29 -4.30 -16.92 0.47
C GLY A 29 -3.06 -17.06 -0.42
N VAL A 30 -3.03 -18.07 -1.30
CA VAL A 30 -1.87 -18.45 -2.13
C VAL A 30 -1.69 -17.55 -3.37
N PHE A 31 -2.77 -16.90 -3.82
CA PHE A 31 -2.76 -16.08 -5.03
C PHE A 31 -2.57 -14.59 -4.71
N LYS A 32 -1.58 -13.94 -5.34
CA LYS A 32 -1.37 -12.49 -5.27
C LYS A 32 -1.75 -11.84 -6.60
N THR A 33 -2.72 -10.95 -6.60
CA THR A 33 -3.13 -10.16 -7.77
C THR A 33 -2.67 -8.71 -7.60
N GLY A 34 -2.27 -8.04 -8.68
CA GLY A 34 -1.78 -6.66 -8.62
C GLY A 34 -1.07 -6.23 -9.90
N ILE A 35 -1.13 -4.93 -10.21
CA ILE A 35 -0.51 -4.34 -11.41
C ILE A 35 0.93 -3.98 -11.11
N TRP A 36 1.85 -4.47 -11.94
CA TRP A 36 3.26 -4.10 -11.90
C TRP A 36 3.47 -2.73 -12.54
N ASN A 37 4.16 -1.85 -11.82
CA ASN A 37 4.61 -0.55 -12.29
C ASN A 37 6.13 -0.58 -12.41
N ASP A 38 6.66 0.03 -13.45
CA ASP A 38 8.09 0.12 -13.71
C ASP A 38 8.71 1.21 -12.81
N LEU A 39 9.74 0.84 -12.05
CA LEU A 39 10.49 1.76 -11.18
C LEU A 39 11.45 2.64 -11.99
N SER A 40 11.88 2.23 -13.18
CA SER A 40 12.81 3.01 -14.01
C SER A 40 12.23 4.35 -14.46
N GLN A 41 10.90 4.48 -14.45
CA GLN A 41 10.21 5.72 -14.81
C GLN A 41 10.03 6.67 -13.62
N ILE A 42 10.35 6.23 -12.40
CA ILE A 42 10.14 6.98 -11.15
C ILE A 42 11.33 7.91 -10.91
N ILE A 43 11.06 9.21 -10.81
CA ILE A 43 12.07 10.24 -10.56
C ILE A 43 12.11 10.66 -9.09
N LYS A 44 11.01 10.48 -8.36
CA LYS A 44 10.88 10.93 -6.97
C LYS A 44 9.96 10.01 -6.19
N VAL A 45 10.29 9.83 -4.91
CA VAL A 45 9.46 9.10 -3.96
C VAL A 45 9.21 9.98 -2.75
N GLU A 46 7.94 10.15 -2.41
CA GLU A 46 7.49 10.93 -1.27
C GLU A 46 6.77 10.04 -0.26
N LEU A 47 6.98 10.34 1.02
CA LEU A 47 6.26 9.71 2.11
C LEU A 47 5.33 10.76 2.73
N CYS A 48 4.04 10.61 2.48
CA CYS A 48 3.01 11.48 3.03
C CYS A 48 2.41 10.84 4.28
N PHE A 49 2.40 11.60 5.38
CA PHE A 49 1.66 11.21 6.56
C PHE A 49 0.19 11.56 6.36
N ASN A 50 -0.67 10.55 6.37
CA ASN A 50 -2.10 10.76 6.18
C ASN A 50 -2.84 10.53 7.51
N THR A 51 -3.46 11.60 8.00
CA THR A 51 -4.37 11.59 9.15
C THR A 51 -5.84 11.57 8.73
N GLN A 52 -6.13 11.31 7.45
CA GLN A 52 -7.51 11.35 6.96
C GLN A 52 -8.38 10.36 7.73
N HIS A 53 -9.41 10.93 8.36
CA HIS A 53 -10.61 10.25 8.79
C HIS A 53 -11.00 9.27 7.69
N THR A 54 -10.86 7.98 7.96
CA THR A 54 -11.47 6.94 7.15
C THR A 54 -12.94 7.31 6.97
N LYS A 55 -13.31 7.89 5.81
CA LYS A 55 -14.63 7.68 5.20
C LYS A 55 -14.69 6.21 4.77
N LEU A 56 -14.50 5.31 5.73
CA LEU A 56 -15.08 3.99 5.67
C LEU A 56 -16.58 4.28 5.81
N THR A 57 -17.33 3.96 4.77
CA THR A 57 -18.76 3.69 4.83
C THR A 57 -18.97 2.60 5.90
N ARG A 58 -18.93 2.98 7.18
CA ARG A 58 -19.25 2.09 8.29
C ARG A 58 -20.77 2.07 8.42
N PRO A 59 -21.42 0.89 8.46
CA PRO A 59 -22.81 0.83 8.85
C PRO A 59 -22.97 1.45 10.24
N LEU A 60 -24.02 2.26 10.41
CA LEU A 60 -24.30 3.23 11.48
C LEU A 60 -24.40 2.69 12.93
N TYR A 61 -23.94 1.48 13.22
CA TYR A 61 -24.12 0.83 14.52
C TYR A 61 -22.79 0.37 15.11
N GLN A 62 -21.89 1.30 15.45
CA GLN A 62 -20.92 1.13 16.55
C GLN A 62 -20.14 2.43 16.80
N ASN A 63 -20.72 3.31 17.61
CA ASN A 63 -20.02 4.42 18.26
C ASN A 63 -19.28 3.89 19.49
N LYS A 64 -17.99 3.58 19.37
CA LYS A 64 -17.00 3.62 20.47
C LYS A 64 -15.60 3.88 19.90
N GLY A 65 -15.17 5.15 19.98
CA GLY A 65 -13.79 5.58 19.75
C GLY A 65 -13.42 5.74 18.26
N ASP A 66 -13.27 6.99 17.81
CA ASP A 66 -12.61 7.30 16.55
C ASP A 66 -11.18 6.77 16.57
N THR A 67 -11.00 5.54 16.08
CA THR A 67 -9.67 5.00 15.79
C THR A 67 -9.23 5.68 14.50
N THR A 68 -8.66 6.89 14.60
CA THR A 68 -7.98 7.53 13.47
C THR A 68 -6.82 6.61 13.10
N ALA A 69 -7.02 5.78 12.07
CA ALA A 69 -5.97 4.92 11.55
C ALA A 69 -4.93 5.83 10.88
N LYS A 70 -3.88 6.19 11.64
CA LYS A 70 -2.71 6.88 11.10
C LYS A 70 -2.08 5.97 10.05
N THR A 71 -2.07 6.41 8.81
CA THR A 71 -1.46 5.68 7.70
C THR A 71 -0.39 6.53 7.05
N TYR A 72 0.60 5.85 6.50
CA TYR A 72 1.63 6.50 5.68
C TYR A 72 1.41 6.07 4.24
N ASP A 73 1.35 7.06 3.39
CA ASP A 73 1.13 6.92 1.96
C ASP A 73 2.48 7.12 1.28
N LEU A 74 2.92 6.13 0.51
CA LEU A 74 4.15 6.24 -0.27
C LEU A 74 3.77 6.56 -1.71
N ILE A 75 4.17 7.74 -2.17
CA ILE A 75 3.80 8.27 -3.49
C ILE A 75 5.03 8.17 -4.39
N LEU A 76 4.90 7.44 -5.50
CA LEU A 76 5.91 7.36 -6.54
C LEU A 76 5.55 8.31 -7.66
N ILE A 77 6.45 9.24 -7.96
CA ILE A 77 6.25 10.30 -8.95
C ILE A 77 7.09 9.93 -10.19
N PRO A 78 6.46 9.58 -11.31
CA PRO A 78 7.16 9.31 -12.56
C PRO A 78 7.56 10.59 -13.29
N ASN A 79 8.49 10.48 -14.25
CA ASN A 79 8.85 11.60 -15.14
C ASN A 79 7.68 12.04 -16.04
N ALA A 80 6.81 11.10 -16.39
CA ALA A 80 5.60 11.36 -17.15
C ALA A 80 4.48 10.42 -16.69
N GLY A 81 3.25 10.93 -16.65
CA GLY A 81 2.06 10.16 -16.28
C GLY A 81 1.56 10.43 -14.86
N LYS A 82 0.72 9.52 -14.36
CA LYS A 82 0.04 9.67 -13.08
C LYS A 82 0.89 9.13 -11.93
N GLU A 83 0.86 9.83 -10.80
CA GLU A 83 1.46 9.36 -9.55
C GLU A 83 0.92 8.00 -9.13
N ILE A 84 1.80 7.15 -8.62
CA ILE A 84 1.45 5.83 -8.09
C ILE A 84 1.41 5.93 -6.58
N ILE A 85 0.20 5.80 -6.04
CA ILE A 85 -0.09 5.98 -4.63
C ILE A 85 -0.15 4.60 -3.94
N LEU A 86 0.78 4.33 -3.04
CA LEU A 86 0.89 3.09 -2.27
C LEU A 86 0.41 3.31 -0.82
N ASN A 87 -0.91 3.33 -0.63
CA ASN A 87 -1.57 3.64 0.65
C ASN A 87 -1.84 2.38 1.48
N GLU A 88 -0.85 1.87 2.22
CA GLU A 88 -1.04 0.66 3.06
C GLU A 88 -0.16 0.59 4.31
N PHE A 89 0.67 1.59 4.59
CA PHE A 89 1.56 1.50 5.73
C PHE A 89 0.85 1.94 7.02
N THR A 90 0.26 0.99 7.73
CA THR A 90 -0.22 1.18 9.12
C THR A 90 0.93 1.33 10.10
N LYS A 91 2.11 0.78 9.78
CA LYS A 91 3.33 0.90 10.60
C LYS A 91 4.32 1.88 9.93
N PRO A 92 4.70 2.99 10.60
CA PRO A 92 5.68 3.94 10.08
C PRO A 92 6.99 3.28 9.68
N SER A 93 7.47 2.33 10.48
CA SER A 93 8.75 1.63 10.24
C SER A 93 8.78 0.86 8.92
N LEU A 94 7.64 0.32 8.45
CA LEU A 94 7.55 -0.32 7.15
C LEU A 94 7.58 0.70 6.01
N ALA A 95 6.93 1.84 6.22
CA ALA A 95 6.91 2.94 5.25
C ALA A 95 8.32 3.53 5.04
N TYR A 96 9.06 3.77 6.13
CA TYR A 96 10.45 4.20 6.07
C TYR A 96 11.36 3.16 5.43
N LYS A 97 11.20 1.86 5.76
CA LYS A 97 11.98 0.80 5.11
C LYS A 97 11.74 0.75 3.60
N ALA A 98 10.49 0.89 3.15
CA ALA A 98 10.16 0.94 1.74
C ALA A 98 10.77 2.16 1.06
N LEU A 99 10.65 3.34 1.67
CA LEU A 99 11.25 4.59 1.17
C LEU A 99 12.77 4.47 1.03
N GLU A 100 13.48 4.01 2.06
CA GLU A 100 14.93 3.84 2.04
C GLU A 100 15.38 2.80 1.01
N THR A 101 14.60 1.73 0.84
CA THR A 101 14.88 0.72 -0.19
C THR A 101 14.78 1.33 -1.58
N LEU A 102 13.74 2.13 -1.84
CA LEU A 102 13.56 2.78 -3.14
C LEU A 102 14.62 3.85 -3.40
N LYS A 103 14.93 4.71 -2.43
CA LYS A 103 15.95 5.76 -2.56
C LYS A 103 17.34 5.23 -2.92
N ARG A 104 17.68 3.99 -2.53
CA ARG A 104 18.99 3.38 -2.83
C ARG A 104 19.10 2.81 -4.24
N HIS A 105 17.98 2.62 -4.94
CA HIS A 105 17.93 1.84 -6.17
C HIS A 105 17.19 2.52 -7.33
N LEU A 106 16.63 3.70 -7.07
CA LEU A 106 16.24 4.68 -8.07
C LEU A 106 17.46 5.55 -8.38
#